data_AF-A0A482WLA7-F1
#
_entry.id   AF-A0A482WLA7-F1
#
_cell.length_a   1.000
_cell.length_b   1.000
_cell.length_c   1.000
_cell.angle_alpha   90.00
_cell.angle_beta   90.00
_cell.angle_gamma   90.00
#
_symmetry.space_group_name_H-M   'P 1'
#
loop_
_entity.id
_entity.type
_entity.pdbx_description
1 polymer ?
#
loop_
_entity_poly.entity_id
_entity_poly.type
_entity_poly.pdbx_seq_one_letter_code
_entity_poly.pdbx_strand_id
1 'polypeptide(L)'
;MKSKIDPDGKTTKAQGTDAHLSIFDLIRIEDPRVIEFSNKTTEPSPYKMLLTCLQRNHSLPTVNSNYVVSKKEKKRNEFTITVGGHSATVVCKNKHDGKQLAAQAILQALHPHVTTWGSLLRLYGNRSVKNIKEKKQQEKEITLLQSKASLNKPNVAILDKLRAEMQKLHETKNLLRPIGKFVPPEGVKVSCFSSSDLDKLDLGANLSIPLVESQSMLTAHSKEVDRPAPCEK
;
A
#
# COMPACT_ATOMS: atom_id res chain seq x y z
N MET A 1 52.98 -7.61 -19.68
CA MET A 1 51.57 -7.40 -20.08
C MET A 1 50.77 -7.16 -18.82
N LYS A 2 49.96 -6.09 -18.79
CA LYS A 2 49.27 -5.58 -17.60
C LYS A 2 48.12 -6.52 -17.20
N SER A 3 48.13 -7.00 -15.96
CA SER A 3 47.02 -7.71 -15.32
C SER A 3 45.94 -6.70 -14.91
N LYS A 4 44.72 -6.92 -15.42
CA LYS A 4 43.55 -6.10 -15.22
C LYS A 4 42.86 -6.55 -13.93
N ILE A 5 42.72 -5.65 -12.98
CA ILE A 5 42.03 -5.86 -11.71
C ILE A 5 40.59 -5.36 -11.93
N ASP A 6 39.62 -6.26 -11.94
CA ASP A 6 38.20 -5.93 -11.87
C ASP A 6 37.76 -5.91 -10.40
N PRO A 7 37.16 -4.83 -9.87
CA PRO A 7 36.57 -4.83 -8.55
C PRO A 7 35.05 -5.11 -8.63
N ASP A 8 34.64 -6.38 -8.55
CA ASP A 8 33.25 -6.74 -8.20
C ASP A 8 33.15 -6.95 -6.69
N GLY A 9 32.91 -5.85 -5.97
CA GLY A 9 32.65 -5.82 -4.54
C GLY A 9 31.20 -5.40 -4.30
N LYS A 10 30.23 -6.25 -4.66
CA LYS A 10 28.81 -6.03 -4.40
C LYS A 10 28.52 -6.17 -2.90
N THR A 11 28.75 -5.08 -2.16
CA THR A 11 28.49 -4.99 -0.73
C THR A 11 26.99 -5.05 -0.46
N THR A 12 26.61 -6.04 0.34
CA THR A 12 25.30 -6.25 0.96
C THR A 12 24.88 -5.04 1.82
N LYS A 13 24.22 -4.04 1.22
CA LYS A 13 23.58 -2.89 1.92
C LYS A 13 22.23 -3.25 2.58
N ALA A 14 22.10 -4.43 3.19
CA ALA A 14 20.84 -4.84 3.82
C ALA A 14 20.71 -4.32 5.27
N GLN A 15 21.81 -4.12 5.98
CA GLN A 15 21.77 -3.87 7.44
C GLN A 15 21.70 -2.38 7.85
N GLY A 16 22.16 -1.45 7.00
CA GLY A 16 22.13 -0.01 7.31
C GLY A 16 20.84 0.72 6.94
N THR A 17 19.99 0.12 6.10
CA THR A 17 18.81 0.82 5.55
C THR A 17 17.61 0.79 6.49
N ASP A 18 17.43 -0.27 7.28
CA ASP A 18 16.32 -0.38 8.23
C ASP A 18 16.41 0.65 9.38
N ALA A 19 17.63 0.98 9.83
CA ALA A 19 17.85 2.08 10.78
C ALA A 19 17.49 3.45 10.17
N HIS A 20 17.83 3.69 8.90
CA HIS A 20 17.43 4.89 8.18
C HIS A 20 15.91 4.96 7.90
N LEU A 21 15.21 3.83 7.89
CA LEU A 21 13.75 3.81 7.75
C LEU A 21 13.04 4.13 9.07
N SER A 22 13.65 3.78 10.20
CA SER A 22 13.10 4.03 11.54
C SER A 22 12.92 5.52 11.85
N ILE A 23 13.73 6.40 11.25
CA ILE A 23 13.55 7.86 11.40
C ILE A 23 12.23 8.35 10.82
N PHE A 24 11.70 7.68 9.79
CA PHE A 24 10.45 8.05 9.16
C PHE A 24 9.22 7.63 9.97
N ASP A 25 9.38 6.76 10.96
CA ASP A 25 8.30 6.40 11.88
C ASP A 25 7.94 7.54 12.83
N LEU A 26 8.87 8.49 13.03
CA LEU A 26 8.67 9.67 13.86
C LEU A 26 8.06 10.84 13.07
N ILE A 27 8.04 10.77 11.74
CA ILE A 27 7.65 11.86 10.87
C ILE A 27 6.20 11.65 10.40
N ARG A 28 5.37 12.68 10.57
CA ARG A 28 3.97 12.66 10.11
C ARG A 28 3.89 12.79 8.59
N ILE A 29 2.85 12.21 7.98
CA ILE A 29 2.67 12.26 6.51
C ILE A 29 2.55 13.70 5.98
N GLU A 30 1.91 14.59 6.74
CA GLU A 30 1.65 15.98 6.38
C GLU A 30 2.86 16.92 6.60
N ASP A 31 3.97 16.41 7.15
CA ASP A 31 5.15 17.25 7.42
C ASP A 31 5.81 17.70 6.09
N PRO A 32 5.98 19.01 5.86
CA PRO A 32 6.66 19.53 4.66
C PRO A 32 8.07 18.96 4.44
N ARG A 33 8.77 18.58 5.51
CA ARG A 33 10.14 18.04 5.47
C ARG A 33 10.23 16.67 4.83
N VAL A 34 9.12 15.93 4.73
CA VAL A 34 9.07 14.62 4.06
C VAL A 34 9.56 14.73 2.61
N ILE A 35 9.30 15.84 1.93
CA ILE A 35 9.76 16.07 0.56
C ILE A 35 11.29 16.04 0.51
N GLU A 36 11.95 16.80 1.39
CA GLU A 36 13.41 16.84 1.47
C GLU A 36 14.01 15.49 1.88
N PHE A 37 13.40 14.82 2.86
CA PHE A 37 13.89 13.52 3.32
C PHE A 37 13.74 12.43 2.26
N SER A 38 12.64 12.43 1.50
CA SER A 38 12.46 11.49 0.38
C SER A 38 13.56 11.64 -0.67
N ASN A 39 13.92 12.88 -1.01
CA ASN A 39 14.97 13.18 -1.97
C ASN A 39 16.36 12.77 -1.47
N LYS A 40 16.65 12.96 -0.16
CA LYS A 40 17.94 12.61 0.44
C LYS A 40 18.14 11.10 0.59
N THR A 41 17.08 10.37 0.95
CA THR A 41 17.17 8.92 1.25
C THR A 41 16.87 8.02 0.04
N THR A 42 16.70 8.59 -1.16
CA THR A 42 16.33 7.85 -2.38
C THR A 42 14.98 7.13 -2.24
N GLU A 43 14.12 7.58 -1.35
CA GLU A 43 12.77 7.04 -1.17
C GLU A 43 11.79 7.75 -2.11
N PRO A 44 10.64 7.13 -2.47
CA PRO A 44 9.73 7.74 -3.43
C PRO A 44 9.13 9.04 -2.87
N SER A 45 9.12 10.08 -3.69
CA SER A 45 8.49 11.36 -3.35
C SER A 45 6.97 11.20 -3.10
N PRO A 46 6.34 12.09 -2.32
CA PRO A 46 4.93 11.98 -1.97
C PRO A 46 3.97 11.75 -3.14
N TYR A 47 4.14 12.50 -4.23
CA TYR A 47 3.36 12.31 -5.44
C TYR A 47 3.58 10.94 -6.09
N LYS A 48 4.81 10.43 -6.08
CA LYS A 48 5.12 9.10 -6.61
C LYS A 48 4.52 8.00 -5.73
N MET A 49 4.51 8.22 -4.42
CA MET A 49 3.86 7.34 -3.45
C MET A 49 2.36 7.25 -3.70
N LEU A 50 1.71 8.40 -3.90
CA LEU A 50 0.29 8.49 -4.25
C LEU A 50 -0.02 7.71 -5.54
N LEU A 51 0.76 7.90 -6.60
CA LEU A 51 0.59 7.14 -7.85
C LEU A 51 0.70 5.62 -7.64
N THR A 52 1.64 5.19 -6.80
CA THR A 52 1.82 3.77 -6.48
C THR A 52 0.65 3.22 -5.68
N CYS A 53 0.12 4.00 -4.74
CA CYS A 53 -1.10 3.66 -4.00
C CYS A 53 -2.29 3.46 -4.94
N LEU A 54 -2.51 4.39 -5.88
CA LEU A 54 -3.60 4.30 -6.85
C LEU A 54 -3.44 3.12 -7.81
N GLN A 55 -2.23 2.90 -8.32
CA GLN A 55 -1.94 1.80 -9.24
C GLN A 55 -2.21 0.43 -8.61
N ARG A 56 -2.03 0.28 -7.30
CA ARG A 56 -2.23 -1.00 -6.60
C ARG A 56 -3.69 -1.28 -6.24
N ASN A 57 -4.48 -0.24 -6.03
CA ASN A 57 -5.85 -0.40 -5.56
C ASN A 57 -6.90 -0.52 -6.68
N HIS A 58 -6.51 -0.44 -7.97
CA HIS A 58 -7.32 -0.66 -9.20
C HIS A 58 -8.71 0.05 -9.30
N SER A 59 -9.15 0.79 -8.27
CA SER A 59 -10.48 1.38 -8.15
C SER A 59 -10.51 2.91 -8.29
N LEU A 60 -9.36 3.56 -8.47
CA LEU A 60 -9.25 5.02 -8.56
C LEU A 60 -8.49 5.42 -9.84
N PRO A 61 -9.18 5.52 -10.99
CA PRO A 61 -8.51 5.58 -12.28
C PRO A 61 -7.94 6.95 -12.66
N THR A 62 -8.30 8.05 -11.99
CA THR A 62 -7.91 9.38 -12.49
C THR A 62 -7.53 10.36 -11.38
N VAL A 63 -6.26 10.77 -11.39
CA VAL A 63 -5.78 11.94 -10.65
C VAL A 63 -6.03 13.17 -11.51
N ASN A 64 -6.93 14.04 -11.10
CA ASN A 64 -7.14 15.34 -11.72
C ASN A 64 -6.36 16.39 -10.91
N SER A 65 -5.44 17.11 -11.55
CA SER A 65 -4.68 18.18 -10.90
C SER A 65 -4.98 19.52 -11.54
N ASN A 66 -5.38 20.50 -10.73
CA ASN A 66 -5.59 21.88 -11.15
C ASN A 66 -4.61 22.80 -10.40
N TYR A 67 -4.02 23.75 -11.11
CA TYR A 67 -3.10 24.72 -10.52
C TYR A 67 -3.60 26.13 -10.82
N VAL A 68 -3.97 26.86 -9.77
CA VAL A 68 -4.50 28.22 -9.88
C VAL A 68 -3.47 29.20 -9.33
N VAL A 69 -3.00 30.10 -10.20
CA VAL A 69 -2.08 31.18 -9.83
C VAL A 69 -2.88 32.45 -9.63
N SER A 70 -3.16 32.81 -8.38
CA SER A 70 -3.85 34.06 -8.05
C SER A 70 -2.89 35.24 -8.16
N LYS A 71 -3.09 36.09 -9.18
CA LYS A 71 -2.29 37.32 -9.41
C LYS A 71 -2.81 38.56 -8.65
N LYS A 72 -3.89 38.45 -7.87
CA LYS A 72 -4.46 39.59 -7.12
C LYS A 72 -3.86 39.71 -5.71
N GLU A 73 -3.45 40.93 -5.39
CA GLU A 73 -3.11 41.62 -4.11
C GLU A 73 -2.42 40.86 -2.96
N LYS A 74 -2.75 39.60 -2.72
CA LYS A 74 -1.99 38.67 -1.86
C LYS A 74 -1.50 37.52 -2.72
N LYS A 75 -0.31 37.64 -3.33
CA LYS A 75 0.36 36.61 -4.16
C LYS A 75 0.46 35.27 -3.42
N ARG A 76 -0.57 34.43 -3.52
CA ARG A 76 -0.60 33.07 -2.97
C ARG A 76 -0.97 32.15 -4.12
N ASN A 77 -0.05 31.25 -4.48
CA ASN A 77 -0.35 30.25 -5.50
C ASN A 77 -1.06 29.09 -4.81
N GLU A 78 -2.16 28.62 -5.39
CA GLU A 78 -2.95 27.52 -4.86
C GLU A 78 -2.83 26.32 -5.80
N PHE A 79 -2.59 25.16 -5.22
CA PHE A 79 -2.54 23.90 -5.95
C PHE A 79 -3.65 22.99 -5.43
N THR A 80 -4.50 22.52 -6.33
CA THR A 80 -5.60 21.61 -6.00
C THR A 80 -5.38 20.27 -6.71
N ILE A 81 -5.45 19.18 -5.96
CA ILE A 81 -5.46 17.83 -6.51
C ILE A 81 -6.74 17.12 -6.09
N THR A 82 -7.35 16.41 -7.03
CA THR A 82 -8.56 15.63 -6.79
C THR A 82 -8.31 14.20 -7.26
N VAL A 83 -8.57 13.25 -6.38
CA VAL A 83 -8.35 11.82 -6.59
C VAL A 83 -9.61 11.07 -6.16
N GLY A 84 -10.42 10.66 -7.13
CA GLY A 84 -11.75 10.10 -6.87
C GLY A 84 -12.62 11.10 -6.09
N GLY A 85 -13.06 10.69 -4.89
CA GLY A 85 -13.85 11.55 -3.97
C GLY A 85 -13.04 12.45 -3.03
N HIS A 86 -11.71 12.37 -3.04
CA HIS A 86 -10.85 13.16 -2.15
C HIS A 86 -10.29 14.37 -2.91
N SER A 87 -10.45 15.57 -2.36
CA SER A 87 -9.88 16.80 -2.92
C SER A 87 -9.09 17.54 -1.86
N ALA A 88 -7.90 18.02 -2.22
CA ALA A 88 -7.02 18.79 -1.33
C ALA A 88 -6.49 20.03 -2.05
N THR A 89 -6.63 21.19 -1.40
CA THR A 89 -6.10 22.48 -1.86
C THR A 89 -5.02 22.95 -0.89
N VAL A 90 -3.86 23.30 -1.42
CA VAL A 90 -2.69 23.76 -0.64
C VAL A 90 -2.14 25.07 -1.18
N VAL A 91 -1.72 25.95 -0.28
CA VAL A 91 -1.04 27.22 -0.63
C VAL A 91 0.46 26.97 -0.74
N CYS A 92 1.05 27.28 -1.89
CA CYS A 92 2.44 26.94 -2.18
C CYS A 92 3.17 28.08 -2.89
N LYS A 93 4.51 28.08 -2.77
CA LYS A 93 5.36 29.02 -3.52
C LYS A 93 5.59 28.50 -4.94
N ASN A 94 5.85 27.20 -5.06
CA ASN A 94 6.22 26.53 -6.31
C ASN A 94 5.19 25.48 -6.71
N LYS A 95 5.00 25.28 -8.03
CA LYS A 95 4.16 24.20 -8.58
C LYS A 95 4.66 22.81 -8.16
N HIS A 96 5.98 22.63 -8.03
CA HIS A 96 6.57 21.36 -7.62
C HIS A 96 6.20 21.01 -6.18
N ASP A 97 6.47 21.90 -5.24
CA ASP A 97 6.16 21.70 -3.82
C ASP A 97 4.66 21.55 -3.61
N GLY A 98 3.84 22.35 -4.31
CA GLY A 98 2.38 22.21 -4.24
C GLY A 98 1.87 20.87 -4.70
N LYS A 99 2.46 20.29 -5.75
CA LYS A 99 2.14 18.92 -6.14
C LYS A 99 2.46 17.90 -5.03
N GLN A 100 3.57 18.06 -4.32
CA GLN A 100 3.98 17.13 -3.26
C GLN A 100 3.12 17.29 -2.00
N LEU A 101 2.90 18.52 -1.53
CA LEU A 101 2.07 18.82 -0.36
C LEU A 101 0.61 18.41 -0.58
N ALA A 102 0.06 18.68 -1.76
CA ALA A 102 -1.28 18.24 -2.11
C ALA A 102 -1.37 16.69 -2.12
N ALA A 103 -0.33 16.02 -2.62
CA ALA A 103 -0.27 14.56 -2.59
C ALA A 103 -0.20 13.99 -1.16
N GLN A 104 0.51 14.64 -0.24
CA GLN A 104 0.53 14.26 1.18
C GLN A 104 -0.85 14.37 1.82
N ALA A 105 -1.55 15.47 1.58
CA ALA A 105 -2.90 15.67 2.10
C ALA A 105 -3.88 14.61 1.59
N ILE A 106 -3.80 14.25 0.30
CA ILE A 106 -4.60 13.13 -0.23
C ILE A 106 -4.18 11.79 0.38
N LEU A 107 -2.88 11.51 0.53
CA LEU A 107 -2.41 10.27 1.15
C LEU A 107 -2.93 10.11 2.58
N GLN A 108 -2.98 11.21 3.35
CA GLN A 108 -3.57 11.21 4.69
C GLN A 108 -5.08 10.95 4.64
N ALA A 109 -5.80 11.52 3.67
CA ALA A 109 -7.22 11.30 3.48
C ALA A 109 -7.55 9.85 3.06
N LEU A 110 -6.69 9.23 2.23
CA LEU A 110 -6.82 7.83 1.82
C LEU A 110 -6.49 6.84 2.95
N HIS A 111 -5.63 7.23 3.89
CA HIS A 111 -5.20 6.39 5.00
C HIS A 111 -5.35 7.12 6.35
N PRO A 112 -6.59 7.34 6.85
CA PRO A 112 -6.83 8.09 8.07
C PRO A 112 -6.16 7.47 9.31
N HIS A 113 -5.98 6.14 9.32
CA HIS A 113 -5.34 5.42 10.42
C HIS A 113 -3.81 5.39 10.35
N VAL A 114 -3.23 5.76 9.19
CA VAL A 114 -1.77 5.79 9.03
C VAL A 114 -1.33 7.24 9.23
N THR A 115 -0.58 7.47 10.31
CA THR A 115 -0.15 8.82 10.69
C THR A 115 1.30 9.12 10.31
N THR A 116 2.13 8.06 10.17
CA THR A 116 3.57 8.17 10.00
C THR A 116 4.00 7.84 8.57
N TRP A 117 5.02 8.56 8.08
CA TRP A 117 5.57 8.35 6.74
C TRP A 117 6.28 6.99 6.61
N GLY A 118 6.92 6.53 7.68
CA GLY A 118 7.60 5.22 7.72
C GLY A 118 6.65 4.05 7.47
N SER A 119 5.45 4.08 8.05
CA SER A 119 4.39 3.10 7.77
C SER A 119 4.01 3.09 6.29
N LEU A 120 3.88 4.28 5.69
CA LEU A 120 3.55 4.42 4.28
C LEU A 120 4.68 3.93 3.36
N LEU A 121 5.94 4.12 3.75
CA LEU A 121 7.12 3.57 3.06
C LEU A 121 7.15 2.04 3.09
N ARG A 122 6.74 1.41 4.20
CA ARG A 122 6.63 -0.05 4.24
C ARG A 122 5.55 -0.56 3.30
N LEU A 123 4.40 0.13 3.25
CA LEU A 123 3.29 -0.24 2.37
C LEU A 123 3.64 -0.01 0.90
N TYR A 124 4.07 1.18 0.52
CA TYR A 124 4.15 1.65 -0.87
C TYR A 124 5.56 2.05 -1.34
N GLY A 125 6.55 2.03 -0.43
CA GLY A 125 7.92 2.44 -0.72
C GLY A 125 8.69 1.52 -1.66
N ASN A 126 9.95 1.87 -1.91
CA ASN A 126 10.76 1.23 -2.94
C ASN A 126 10.96 -0.28 -2.72
N ARG A 127 11.10 -0.72 -1.46
CA ARG A 127 11.29 -2.14 -1.13
C ARG A 127 10.04 -2.95 -1.46
N SER A 128 8.86 -2.40 -1.16
CA SER A 128 7.57 -2.99 -1.53
C SER A 128 7.37 -3.03 -3.05
N VAL A 129 7.73 -1.97 -3.77
CA VAL A 129 7.59 -1.91 -5.24
C VAL A 129 8.56 -2.83 -5.97
N LYS A 130 9.81 -2.94 -5.49
CA LYS A 130 10.82 -3.86 -6.05
C LYS A 130 10.38 -5.31 -5.95
N ASN A 131 9.87 -5.72 -4.78
CA ASN A 131 9.38 -7.08 -4.57
C ASN A 131 8.24 -7.46 -5.55
N ILE A 132 7.29 -6.54 -5.80
CA ILE A 132 6.19 -6.80 -6.76
C ILE A 132 6.70 -6.86 -8.22
N LYS A 133 7.61 -5.97 -8.61
CA LYS A 133 8.17 -5.98 -9.97
C LYS A 133 9.02 -7.23 -10.23
N GLU A 134 9.80 -7.63 -9.24
CA GLU A 134 10.59 -8.85 -9.27
C GLU A 134 9.69 -10.09 -9.35
N LYS A 135 8.63 -10.16 -8.53
CA LYS A 135 7.62 -11.22 -8.61
C LYS A 135 6.96 -11.30 -10.00
N LYS A 136 6.54 -10.17 -10.58
CA LYS A 136 5.99 -10.13 -11.95
C LYS A 136 7.02 -10.52 -13.01
N GLN A 137 8.30 -10.21 -12.80
CA GLN A 137 9.37 -10.60 -13.72
C GLN A 137 9.65 -12.11 -13.64
N GLN A 138 9.62 -12.68 -12.44
CA GLN A 138 9.72 -14.13 -12.22
C GLN A 138 8.55 -14.87 -12.91
N GLU A 139 7.33 -14.35 -12.80
CA GLU A 139 6.16 -14.89 -13.52
C GLU A 139 6.39 -14.90 -15.05
N LYS A 140 6.90 -13.80 -15.62
CA LYS A 140 7.22 -13.71 -17.04
C LYS A 140 8.37 -14.62 -17.47
N GLU A 141 9.36 -14.81 -16.61
CA GLU A 141 10.48 -15.72 -16.85
C GLU A 141 9.97 -17.15 -17.05
N ILE A 142 8.99 -17.59 -16.25
CA ILE A 142 8.37 -18.91 -16.40
C ILE A 142 7.69 -19.04 -17.77
N THR A 143 6.90 -18.05 -18.19
CA THR A 143 6.23 -18.07 -19.52
C THR A 143 7.25 -18.11 -20.66
N LEU A 144 8.35 -17.37 -20.54
CA LEU A 144 9.43 -17.38 -21.54
C LEU A 144 10.14 -18.74 -21.58
N LEU A 145 10.36 -19.36 -20.42
CA LEU A 145 10.95 -20.70 -20.35
C LEU A 145 10.01 -21.72 -20.97
N GLN A 146 8.70 -21.60 -20.75
CA GLN A 146 7.68 -22.44 -21.39
C GLN A 146 7.66 -22.27 -22.91
N SER A 147 7.76 -21.04 -23.43
CA SER A 147 7.80 -20.79 -24.88
C SER A 147 9.10 -21.27 -25.55
N LYS A 148 10.20 -21.37 -24.80
CA LYS A 148 11.50 -21.89 -25.28
C LYS A 148 11.56 -23.42 -25.29
N ALA A 149 10.54 -24.10 -24.75
CA ALA A 149 10.48 -25.56 -24.81
C ALA A 149 10.19 -26.01 -26.25
N SER A 150 10.99 -26.93 -26.76
CA SER A 150 10.65 -27.67 -27.97
C SER A 150 9.49 -28.62 -27.67
N LEU A 151 8.50 -28.70 -28.56
CA LEU A 151 7.21 -29.38 -28.38
C LEU A 151 7.27 -30.86 -27.93
N ASN A 152 8.41 -31.54 -28.06
CA ASN A 152 8.58 -32.97 -27.73
C ASN A 152 9.79 -33.28 -26.82
N LYS A 153 10.30 -32.30 -26.07
CA LYS A 153 11.37 -32.54 -25.07
C LYS A 153 10.98 -31.94 -23.72
N PRO A 154 11.40 -32.57 -22.60
CA PRO A 154 11.15 -32.01 -21.28
C PRO A 154 11.86 -30.65 -21.14
N ASN A 155 11.17 -29.69 -20.51
CA ASN A 155 11.71 -28.36 -20.29
C ASN A 155 12.69 -28.34 -19.11
N VAL A 156 13.94 -28.72 -19.38
CA VAL A 156 15.00 -28.82 -18.37
C VAL A 156 15.25 -27.47 -17.69
N ALA A 157 15.09 -26.35 -18.40
CA ALA A 157 15.29 -25.02 -17.83
C ALA A 157 14.24 -24.65 -16.77
N ILE A 158 12.97 -25.07 -16.93
CA ILE A 158 11.95 -24.92 -15.87
C ILE A 158 12.28 -25.82 -14.68
N LEU A 159 12.70 -27.05 -14.92
CA LEU A 159 13.04 -28.00 -13.86
C LEU A 159 14.23 -27.52 -13.02
N ASP A 160 15.24 -26.92 -13.65
CA ASP A 160 16.39 -26.36 -12.94
C ASP A 160 16.01 -25.10 -12.16
N LYS A 161 15.15 -24.23 -12.71
CA LYS A 161 14.60 -23.07 -11.96
C LYS A 161 13.78 -23.52 -10.76
N LEU A 162 12.94 -24.55 -10.91
CA LEU A 162 12.17 -25.14 -9.82
C LEU A 162 13.10 -25.72 -8.75
N ARG A 163 14.15 -26.45 -9.14
CA ARG A 163 15.13 -27.00 -8.19
C ARG A 163 15.79 -25.91 -7.37
N ALA A 164 16.23 -24.82 -8.01
CA ALA A 164 16.86 -23.69 -7.33
C ALA A 164 15.89 -22.99 -6.33
N GLU A 165 14.65 -22.73 -6.74
CA GLU A 165 13.65 -22.13 -5.84
C GLU A 165 13.27 -23.07 -4.68
N MET A 166 13.18 -24.38 -4.91
CA MET A 166 12.92 -25.36 -3.86
C MET A 166 14.06 -25.44 -2.83
N GLN A 167 15.31 -25.33 -3.27
CA GLN A 167 16.47 -25.25 -2.38
C GLN A 167 16.44 -24.00 -1.51
N LYS A 168 16.19 -22.83 -2.12
CA LYS A 168 16.04 -21.55 -1.40
C LYS A 168 14.90 -21.58 -0.37
N LEU A 169 13.76 -22.19 -0.73
CA LEU A 169 12.63 -22.36 0.17
C LEU A 169 12.99 -23.29 1.34
N HIS A 170 13.72 -24.37 1.07
CA HIS A 170 14.19 -25.30 2.10
C HIS A 170 15.13 -24.61 3.10
N GLU A 171 16.09 -23.81 2.64
CA GLU A 171 16.97 -23.00 3.50
C GLU A 171 16.16 -22.06 4.40
N THR A 172 15.20 -21.35 3.81
CA THR A 172 14.31 -20.42 4.55
C THR A 172 13.50 -21.17 5.62
N LYS A 173 12.94 -22.33 5.29
CA LYS A 173 12.22 -23.19 6.25
C LYS A 173 13.13 -23.71 7.36
N ASN A 174 14.39 -24.01 7.05
CA ASN A 174 15.36 -24.47 8.04
C ASN A 174 15.72 -23.37 9.04
N LEU A 175 15.83 -22.12 8.59
CA LEU A 175 16.06 -20.97 9.48
C LEU A 175 14.87 -20.69 10.40
N LEU A 176 13.66 -20.98 9.96
CA LEU A 176 12.41 -20.75 10.70
C LEU A 176 11.97 -21.97 11.53
N ARG A 177 12.84 -22.96 11.76
CA ARG A 177 12.48 -24.12 12.58
C ARG A 177 12.11 -23.67 14.00
N PRO A 178 10.94 -24.09 14.52
CA PRO A 178 10.54 -23.71 15.88
C PRO A 178 11.54 -24.28 16.89
N ILE A 179 11.94 -23.43 17.85
CA ILE A 179 12.93 -23.75 18.91
C ILE A 179 12.42 -24.86 19.84
N GLY A 180 11.11 -25.12 19.86
CA GLY A 180 10.50 -26.24 20.58
C GLY A 180 8.99 -26.31 20.36
N LYS A 181 8.37 -27.34 20.92
CA LYS A 181 6.91 -27.45 21.05
C LYS A 181 6.50 -26.75 22.34
N PHE A 182 5.62 -25.76 22.26
CA PHE A 182 5.05 -25.16 23.47
C PHE A 182 4.25 -26.24 24.21
N VAL A 183 4.68 -26.57 25.42
CA VAL A 183 3.93 -27.41 26.35
C VAL A 183 3.37 -26.47 27.41
N PRO A 184 2.04 -26.23 27.44
CA PRO A 184 1.43 -25.40 28.46
C PRO A 184 1.68 -26.01 29.85
N PRO A 185 1.87 -25.19 30.89
CA PRO A 185 1.90 -25.66 32.28
C PRO A 185 0.61 -26.40 32.65
N GLU A 186 0.71 -27.44 33.49
CA GLU A 186 -0.45 -28.21 33.93
C GLU A 186 -1.50 -27.29 34.57
N GLY A 187 -2.73 -27.33 34.05
CA GLY A 187 -3.86 -26.51 34.50
C GLY A 187 -4.30 -25.39 33.56
N VAL A 188 -3.50 -25.03 32.54
CA VAL A 188 -3.91 -24.04 31.53
C VAL A 188 -4.57 -24.74 30.33
N LYS A 189 -5.90 -24.67 30.23
CA LYS A 189 -6.63 -25.02 29.01
C LYS A 189 -6.34 -23.96 27.94
N VAL A 190 -5.35 -24.21 27.09
CA VAL A 190 -5.22 -23.46 25.84
C VAL A 190 -6.33 -23.92 24.89
N SER A 191 -7.19 -23.00 24.48
CA SER A 191 -8.16 -23.27 23.43
C SER A 191 -7.40 -23.58 22.14
N CYS A 192 -7.40 -24.85 21.73
CA CYS A 192 -6.83 -25.30 20.48
C CYS A 192 -7.76 -24.90 19.32
N PHE A 193 -7.75 -23.62 18.95
CA PHE A 193 -8.38 -23.22 17.69
C PHE A 193 -7.50 -23.74 16.55
N SER A 194 -8.00 -24.76 15.85
CA SER A 194 -7.43 -25.19 14.58
C SER A 194 -7.55 -24.04 13.59
N SER A 195 -6.51 -23.80 12.79
CA SER A 195 -6.48 -22.73 11.78
C SER A 195 -7.56 -22.87 10.69
N SER A 196 -8.31 -23.97 10.70
CA SER A 196 -9.41 -24.26 9.77
C SER A 196 -10.75 -23.61 10.16
N ASP A 197 -10.90 -23.06 11.37
CA ASP A 197 -12.18 -22.56 11.88
C ASP A 197 -12.19 -21.03 12.04
N LEU A 198 -11.96 -20.29 10.95
CA LEU A 198 -12.04 -18.81 10.94
C LEU A 198 -13.47 -18.27 10.80
N ASP A 199 -14.44 -19.12 10.48
CA ASP A 199 -15.84 -18.72 10.24
C ASP A 199 -16.68 -18.65 11.54
N LYS A 200 -16.08 -18.92 12.71
CA LYS A 200 -16.78 -18.94 14.01
C LYS A 200 -16.31 -17.89 15.02
N LEU A 201 -15.61 -16.85 14.57
CA LEU A 201 -15.31 -15.70 15.42
C LEU A 201 -16.50 -14.74 15.45
N ASP A 202 -17.42 -14.98 16.38
CA ASP A 202 -18.43 -13.99 16.76
C ASP A 202 -17.73 -12.87 17.56
N LEU A 203 -17.50 -11.73 16.90
CA LEU A 203 -17.03 -10.48 17.53
C LEU A 203 -18.20 -9.75 18.21
N GLY A 204 -19.02 -10.48 18.97
CA GLY A 204 -20.31 -10.00 19.45
C GLY A 204 -20.64 -10.41 20.87
N ALA A 205 -20.05 -9.74 21.87
CA ALA A 205 -20.74 -9.58 23.17
C ALA A 205 -20.17 -8.44 24.03
N ASN A 206 -20.98 -7.39 24.13
CA ASN A 206 -21.25 -6.59 25.33
C ASN A 206 -20.11 -5.81 26.02
N LEU A 207 -19.95 -4.55 25.60
CA LEU A 207 -19.92 -3.45 26.58
C LEU A 207 -21.32 -2.83 26.59
N SER A 208 -22.10 -3.20 27.61
CA SER A 208 -23.44 -2.73 27.88
C SER A 208 -23.48 -1.21 28.17
N ILE A 209 -24.25 -0.46 27.39
CA ILE A 209 -24.75 0.87 27.75
C ILE A 209 -26.28 0.84 27.59
N PRO A 210 -27.06 1.14 28.63
CA PRO A 210 -28.50 0.96 28.60
C PRO A 210 -29.20 2.04 27.76
N LEU A 211 -30.22 1.58 27.03
CA LEU A 211 -31.23 2.33 26.30
C LEU A 211 -32.08 3.15 27.28
N VAL A 212 -32.21 4.46 27.05
CA VAL A 212 -33.37 5.23 27.52
C VAL A 212 -34.20 5.59 26.31
N GLU A 213 -35.39 4.99 26.29
CA GLU A 213 -36.47 5.28 25.37
C GLU A 213 -37.20 6.54 25.82
N SER A 214 -37.53 7.44 24.88
CA SER A 214 -38.60 8.42 25.05
C SER A 214 -39.22 8.70 23.69
N GLN A 215 -40.45 8.24 23.55
CA GLN A 215 -41.34 8.46 22.42
C GLN A 215 -41.89 9.89 22.42
N SER A 216 -42.05 10.47 21.23
CA SER A 216 -43.26 11.20 20.79
C SER A 216 -43.09 11.57 19.30
N MET A 217 -43.77 10.89 18.38
CA MET A 217 -45.05 11.32 17.76
C MET A 217 -44.94 12.65 16.99
N LEU A 218 -45.08 12.61 15.65
CA LEU A 218 -46.27 13.14 14.92
C LEU A 218 -46.06 13.23 13.38
N THR A 219 -46.95 12.51 12.69
CA THR A 219 -47.72 12.87 11.46
C THR A 219 -47.06 13.15 10.10
N ALA A 220 -47.18 12.15 9.23
CA ALA A 220 -47.92 12.13 7.95
C ALA A 220 -48.02 13.41 7.07
N HIS A 221 -47.53 13.30 5.83
CA HIS A 221 -48.30 13.63 4.61
C HIS A 221 -47.66 12.98 3.37
N SER A 222 -48.22 11.85 2.93
CA SER A 222 -48.04 11.36 1.56
C SER A 222 -49.01 12.12 0.66
N LYS A 223 -48.49 12.80 -0.36
CA LYS A 223 -49.29 13.33 -1.46
C LYS A 223 -48.91 12.62 -2.75
N GLU A 224 -49.89 11.86 -3.22
CA GLU A 224 -50.07 11.20 -4.49
C GLU A 224 -50.24 12.23 -5.62
N VAL A 225 -49.47 12.10 -6.72
CA VAL A 225 -49.76 12.64 -8.07
C VAL A 225 -48.98 11.75 -9.07
N ASP A 226 -49.61 10.74 -9.64
CA ASP A 226 -50.29 10.73 -10.95
C ASP A 226 -49.32 10.63 -12.16
N ARG A 227 -49.57 9.60 -12.97
CA ARG A 227 -48.83 9.15 -14.15
C ARG A 227 -49.83 9.12 -15.30
N PRO A 228 -49.60 9.78 -16.45
CA PRO A 228 -50.30 9.45 -17.68
C PRO A 228 -49.44 8.63 -18.65
N ALA A 229 -50.16 7.80 -19.41
CA ALA A 229 -49.78 6.70 -20.29
C ALA A 229 -49.11 7.12 -21.62
N PRO A 230 -48.57 6.16 -22.42
CA PRO A 230 -47.90 6.45 -23.69
C PRO A 230 -48.87 6.48 -24.87
N CYS A 231 -48.64 7.37 -25.84
CA CYS A 231 -49.29 7.36 -27.15
C CYS A 231 -48.29 6.92 -28.23
N GLU A 232 -48.67 5.86 -28.95
CA GLU A 232 -48.07 5.42 -30.21
C GLU A 232 -48.32 6.44 -31.33
N LYS A 233 -47.31 6.59 -32.21
CA LYS A 233 -47.44 6.62 -33.67
C LYS A 233 -46.05 6.47 -34.31
#